data_AF-A0A7J6UYX6-F1
#
_entry.id   AF-A0A7J6UYX6-F1
#
_cell.length_a   1.000
_cell.length_b   1.000
_cell.length_c   1.000
_cell.angle_alpha   90.00
_cell.angle_beta   90.00
_cell.angle_gamma   90.00
#
_symmetry.space_group_name_H-M   'P 1'
#
loop_
_entity.id
_entity.type
_entity.pdbx_description
1 polymer ?
#
loop_
_entity_poly.entity_id
_entity_poly.type
_entity_poly.pdbx_seq_one_letter_code
_entity_poly.pdbx_strand_id
1 'polypeptide(L)'
;MSATSSESMDSLVSSLIKSFTSVPCAAIPSILDCILTSTDVSSSSLFDSLLNAFSDLLKGICKQDHGKSSLVQSSYISSFTTSLCHLLKKSGTDTSGLQSFIWRGFLLAMKTINSNDHELLNLIAEQLSDVVIESNTWEVINVSLVPFLLCSVGLSIGVNRNEDSAQNQWSGYLTIQGLGGMQNGSCVDKESIPPLYDSFPLAISCHVLTSLLVASSRSHQTLQRPLDPMVLSGCSAEIFFQTLLWDVCAIAIQMLSKSPDSRFCTIHLLLPFILRTFACDSSFQISLHGQVHVLSRDSFSRNIWKGCLALFTLGPLERRDAYSVLSLYIYILYSKERRGDITLINGVEEFDIRAEQQFWDEIKKGLVAKEAFVRKQSLDILKTLSEHDERQCYTGRTEMNMHERSSISLDLTKKAQWADKEAKSLGVGQVCNVTDDNSSSCQQRWGAFILLYEMLEEYGTHLVEAAWNHQISMLLQFPFPQRSSWSNVYQSQLETLKGMFSWLAVLWERGLCHENPQVRGLIMQSFLSINWEDHGICTDLVPESFIIGPFLQGLNDTVHHREFGEFVSELLSFHLASTSQPLCCMN
;
A
#
# COMPACT_ATOMS: atom_id res chain seq x y z
N MET A 1 -38.22 -7.24 48.31
CA MET A 1 -38.02 -8.38 47.39
C MET A 1 -36.98 -8.10 46.28
N SER A 2 -36.28 -6.97 46.26
CA SER A 2 -35.23 -6.66 45.26
C SER A 2 -33.82 -7.18 45.62
N ALA A 3 -33.54 -7.45 46.90
CA ALA A 3 -32.21 -7.89 47.35
C ALA A 3 -31.90 -9.35 46.96
N THR A 4 -32.90 -10.23 46.99
CA THR A 4 -32.76 -11.65 46.64
C THR A 4 -32.53 -11.89 45.15
N SER A 5 -32.99 -10.98 44.27
CA SER A 5 -32.75 -11.07 42.82
C SER A 5 -31.37 -10.54 42.40
N SER A 6 -30.78 -9.58 43.14
CA SER A 6 -29.43 -9.08 42.83
C SER A 6 -28.37 -10.09 43.29
N GLU A 7 -28.52 -10.68 44.48
CA GLU A 7 -27.60 -11.73 44.98
C GLU A 7 -27.56 -12.96 44.05
N SER A 8 -28.71 -13.34 43.46
CA SER A 8 -28.73 -14.42 42.47
C SER A 8 -28.00 -14.05 41.18
N MET A 9 -28.13 -12.80 40.70
CA MET A 9 -27.44 -12.33 39.49
C MET A 9 -25.93 -12.23 39.68
N ASP A 10 -25.46 -11.73 40.82
CA ASP A 10 -24.03 -11.63 41.12
C ASP A 10 -23.36 -13.01 41.20
N SER A 11 -24.05 -14.00 41.77
CA SER A 11 -23.58 -15.38 41.83
C SER A 11 -23.51 -16.05 40.44
N LEU A 12 -24.49 -15.77 39.58
CA LEU A 12 -24.55 -16.25 38.20
C LEU A 12 -23.39 -15.65 37.37
N VAL A 13 -23.23 -14.33 37.41
CA VAL A 13 -22.16 -13.61 36.72
C VAL A 13 -20.80 -14.08 37.20
N SER A 14 -20.59 -14.24 38.51
CA SER A 14 -19.34 -14.78 39.05
C SER A 14 -19.02 -16.19 38.55
N SER A 15 -20.04 -17.04 38.39
CA SER A 15 -19.89 -18.41 37.88
C SER A 15 -19.58 -18.44 36.37
N LEU A 16 -20.23 -17.55 35.60
CA LEU A 16 -19.96 -17.35 34.17
C LEU A 16 -18.53 -16.87 33.94
N ILE A 17 -18.10 -15.86 34.71
CA ILE A 17 -16.76 -15.30 34.63
C ILE A 17 -15.69 -16.37 34.89
N LYS A 18 -15.89 -17.24 35.89
CA LYS A 18 -14.99 -18.38 36.11
C LYS A 18 -14.99 -19.35 34.93
N SER A 19 -16.17 -19.62 34.36
CA SER A 19 -16.31 -20.54 33.22
C SER A 19 -15.60 -20.04 31.96
N PHE A 20 -15.57 -18.73 31.71
CA PHE A 20 -14.86 -18.13 30.56
C PHE A 20 -13.35 -18.41 30.54
N THR A 21 -12.74 -18.77 31.67
CA THR A 21 -11.33 -19.19 31.71
C THR A 21 -11.12 -20.66 31.33
N SER A 22 -12.18 -21.47 31.36
CA SER A 22 -12.12 -22.93 31.28
C SER A 22 -12.78 -23.50 30.02
N VAL A 23 -13.55 -22.68 29.29
CA VAL A 23 -14.36 -23.11 28.15
C VAL A 23 -13.84 -22.45 26.85
N PRO A 24 -13.79 -23.17 25.71
CA PRO A 24 -13.47 -22.58 24.42
C PRO A 24 -14.48 -21.49 24.02
N CYS A 25 -14.01 -20.39 23.42
CA CYS A 25 -14.88 -19.25 23.05
C CYS A 25 -16.06 -19.65 22.15
N ALA A 26 -15.87 -20.65 21.28
CA ALA A 26 -16.92 -21.18 20.40
C ALA A 26 -18.12 -21.81 21.14
N ALA A 27 -17.95 -22.26 22.38
CA ALA A 27 -19.03 -22.86 23.18
C ALA A 27 -19.82 -21.83 24.01
N ILE A 28 -19.33 -20.59 24.12
CA ILE A 28 -19.95 -19.54 24.94
C ILE A 28 -21.38 -19.19 24.51
N PRO A 29 -21.68 -19.00 23.20
CA PRO A 29 -23.04 -18.71 22.76
C PRO A 29 -24.05 -19.77 23.23
N SER A 30 -23.72 -21.06 23.09
CA SER A 30 -24.58 -22.16 23.49
C SER A 30 -24.80 -22.21 25.01
N ILE A 31 -23.76 -21.91 25.81
CA ILE A 31 -23.89 -21.84 27.27
C ILE A 31 -24.84 -20.72 27.68
N LEU A 32 -24.70 -19.54 27.06
CA LEU A 32 -25.59 -18.40 27.32
C LEU A 32 -27.03 -18.71 26.93
N ASP A 33 -27.23 -19.40 25.79
CA ASP A 33 -28.56 -19.81 25.36
C ASP A 33 -29.20 -20.79 26.34
N CYS A 34 -28.45 -21.77 26.85
CA CYS A 34 -28.91 -22.66 27.91
C CYS A 34 -29.26 -21.89 29.19
N ILE A 35 -28.48 -20.88 29.57
CA ILE A 35 -28.77 -20.08 30.77
C ILE A 35 -30.02 -19.24 30.58
N LEU A 36 -30.13 -18.51 29.46
CA LEU A 36 -31.30 -17.69 29.16
C LEU A 36 -32.60 -18.49 29.03
N THR A 37 -32.51 -19.78 28.67
CA THR A 37 -33.68 -20.68 28.58
C THR A 37 -34.00 -21.38 29.90
N SER A 38 -33.00 -21.65 30.75
CA SER A 38 -33.17 -22.33 32.03
C SER A 38 -33.39 -21.39 33.22
N THR A 39 -33.16 -20.10 33.04
CA THR A 39 -33.33 -19.06 34.05
C THR A 39 -34.28 -17.98 33.55
N ASP A 40 -35.06 -17.36 34.45
CA ASP A 40 -35.95 -16.23 34.13
C ASP A 40 -35.18 -14.89 33.93
N VAL A 41 -33.90 -14.95 33.58
CA VAL A 41 -33.02 -13.78 33.44
C VAL A 41 -33.19 -13.18 32.05
N SER A 42 -33.41 -11.86 31.97
CA SER A 42 -33.48 -11.19 30.67
C SER A 42 -32.09 -11.03 30.04
N SER A 43 -32.01 -11.14 28.71
CA SER A 43 -30.76 -10.94 27.96
C SER A 43 -30.10 -9.57 28.25
N SER A 44 -30.91 -8.52 28.41
CA SER A 44 -30.44 -7.16 28.73
C SER A 44 -29.85 -7.06 30.14
N SER A 45 -30.50 -7.63 31.15
CA SER A 45 -30.00 -7.59 32.53
C SER A 45 -28.70 -8.38 32.70
N LEU A 46 -28.58 -9.52 32.00
CA LEU A 46 -27.35 -10.30 31.96
C LEU A 46 -26.23 -9.54 31.22
N PHE A 47 -26.56 -8.88 30.10
CA PHE A 47 -25.63 -8.05 29.35
C PHE A 47 -25.08 -6.91 30.20
N ASP A 48 -25.94 -6.12 30.86
CA ASP A 48 -25.51 -4.99 31.68
C ASP A 48 -24.57 -5.43 32.82
N SER A 49 -24.92 -6.54 33.47
CA SER A 49 -24.14 -7.10 34.58
C SER A 49 -22.77 -7.61 34.11
N LEU A 50 -22.71 -8.29 32.96
CA LEU A 50 -21.46 -8.75 32.36
C LEU A 50 -20.62 -7.58 31.83
N LEU A 51 -21.22 -6.55 31.26
CA LEU A 51 -20.53 -5.36 30.77
C LEU A 51 -19.87 -4.59 31.93
N ASN A 52 -20.57 -4.46 33.06
CA ASN A 52 -20.01 -3.87 34.28
C ASN A 52 -18.76 -4.64 34.74
N ALA A 53 -18.90 -5.96 34.89
CA ALA A 53 -17.79 -6.82 35.33
C ALA A 53 -16.60 -6.79 34.35
N PHE A 54 -16.87 -6.77 33.04
CA PHE A 54 -15.84 -6.68 32.02
C PHE A 54 -15.13 -5.32 32.04
N SER A 55 -15.87 -4.22 32.20
CA SER A 55 -15.29 -2.88 32.29
C SER A 55 -14.36 -2.74 33.50
N ASP A 56 -14.77 -3.26 34.66
CA ASP A 56 -13.96 -3.22 35.88
C ASP A 56 -12.70 -4.07 35.76
N LEU A 57 -12.80 -5.23 35.11
CA LEU A 57 -11.66 -6.07 34.78
C LEU A 57 -10.66 -5.33 33.88
N LEU A 58 -11.12 -4.74 32.77
CA LEU A 58 -10.26 -4.02 31.82
C LEU A 58 -9.55 -2.83 32.49
N LYS A 59 -10.27 -2.09 33.35
CA LYS A 59 -9.68 -1.02 34.17
C LYS A 59 -8.62 -1.54 35.14
N GLY A 60 -8.81 -2.74 35.69
CA GLY A 60 -7.81 -3.42 36.52
C GLY A 60 -6.55 -3.77 35.74
N ILE A 61 -6.70 -4.26 34.50
CA ILE A 61 -5.58 -4.60 33.62
C ILE A 61 -4.80 -3.35 33.19
N CYS A 62 -5.48 -2.26 32.82
CA CYS A 62 -4.84 -0.99 32.47
C CYS A 62 -3.96 -0.38 33.58
N LYS A 63 -4.14 -0.79 34.84
CA LYS A 63 -3.39 -0.27 36.00
C LYS A 63 -2.18 -1.12 36.38
N GLN A 64 -2.02 -2.32 35.83
CA GLN A 64 -0.89 -3.21 36.15
C GLN A 64 0.18 -3.14 35.06
N ASP A 65 1.42 -2.85 35.44
CA ASP A 65 2.56 -2.78 34.52
C ASP A 65 2.77 -4.10 33.77
N HIS A 66 3.01 -3.98 32.46
CA HIS A 66 3.13 -5.04 31.46
C HIS A 66 4.30 -6.00 31.75
N GLY A 67 4.10 -6.96 32.64
CA GLY A 67 5.12 -7.92 33.04
C GLY A 67 4.91 -9.33 32.49
N LYS A 68 3.81 -10.00 32.87
CA LYS A 68 3.65 -11.45 32.64
C LYS A 68 2.17 -11.86 32.71
N SER A 69 1.49 -12.06 31.57
CA SER A 69 0.35 -13.00 31.38
C SER A 69 -0.44 -12.72 30.07
N SER A 70 0.18 -12.80 28.89
CA SER A 70 -0.49 -12.41 27.63
C SER A 70 -1.57 -13.39 27.14
N LEU A 71 -1.36 -14.71 27.27
CA LEU A 71 -2.25 -15.73 26.68
C LEU A 71 -3.54 -15.98 27.47
N VAL A 72 -3.50 -15.88 28.80
CA VAL A 72 -4.70 -16.02 29.65
C VAL A 72 -5.56 -14.76 29.58
N GLN A 73 -4.94 -13.61 29.33
CA GLN A 73 -5.66 -12.35 29.13
C GLN A 73 -6.38 -12.31 27.77
N SER A 74 -5.75 -12.81 26.69
CA SER A 74 -6.36 -12.83 25.35
C SER A 74 -7.59 -13.73 25.26
N SER A 75 -7.50 -14.98 25.76
CA SER A 75 -8.64 -15.92 25.76
C SER A 75 -9.81 -15.40 26.59
N TYR A 76 -9.51 -14.69 27.67
CA TYR A 76 -10.51 -14.14 28.57
C TYR A 76 -11.20 -12.91 27.97
N ILE A 77 -10.46 -11.97 27.38
CA ILE A 77 -11.02 -10.83 26.65
C ILE A 77 -11.89 -11.30 25.48
N SER A 78 -11.42 -12.29 24.71
CA SER A 78 -12.18 -12.89 23.61
C SER A 78 -13.49 -13.50 24.11
N SER A 79 -13.45 -14.23 25.23
CA SER A 79 -14.64 -14.87 25.81
C SER A 79 -15.70 -13.86 26.27
N PHE A 80 -15.27 -12.78 26.95
CA PHE A 80 -16.18 -11.70 27.33
C PHE A 80 -16.77 -11.00 26.11
N THR A 81 -15.94 -10.65 25.13
CA THR A 81 -16.40 -9.97 23.92
C THR A 81 -17.41 -10.83 23.17
N THR A 82 -17.11 -12.12 23.00
CA THR A 82 -18.02 -13.11 22.40
C THR A 82 -19.35 -13.16 23.15
N SER A 83 -19.32 -13.18 24.49
CA SER A 83 -20.53 -13.23 25.31
C SER A 83 -21.40 -11.99 25.15
N LEU A 84 -20.79 -10.80 25.18
CA LEU A 84 -21.49 -9.52 25.08
C LEU A 84 -22.07 -9.32 23.67
N CYS A 85 -21.30 -9.65 22.63
CA CYS A 85 -21.77 -9.61 21.24
C CYS A 85 -22.95 -10.57 21.01
N HIS A 86 -22.90 -11.79 21.56
CA HIS A 86 -24.02 -12.74 21.46
C HIS A 86 -25.29 -12.22 22.14
N LEU A 87 -25.16 -11.65 23.35
CA LEU A 87 -26.30 -11.07 24.07
C LEU A 87 -26.87 -9.84 23.36
N LEU A 88 -26.03 -9.00 22.74
CA LEU A 88 -26.46 -7.88 21.91
C LEU A 88 -27.28 -8.35 20.70
N LYS A 89 -26.77 -9.36 19.97
CA LYS A 89 -27.51 -9.98 18.84
C LYS A 89 -28.88 -10.48 19.27
N LYS A 90 -28.97 -11.11 20.45
CA LYS A 90 -30.26 -11.59 21.01
C LYS A 90 -31.18 -10.48 21.49
N SER A 91 -30.64 -9.36 21.96
CA SER A 91 -31.44 -8.21 22.41
C SER A 91 -32.09 -7.43 21.26
N GLY A 92 -31.69 -7.69 20.00
CA GLY A 92 -32.26 -7.06 18.82
C GLY A 92 -31.73 -5.64 18.60
N THR A 93 -32.62 -4.71 18.27
CA THR A 93 -32.30 -3.31 17.94
C THR A 93 -32.04 -2.41 19.16
N ASP A 94 -31.45 -2.96 20.23
CA ASP A 94 -31.10 -2.16 21.42
C ASP A 94 -29.88 -1.27 21.14
N THR A 95 -30.18 -0.07 20.63
CA THR A 95 -29.17 0.97 20.35
C THR A 95 -28.44 1.43 21.61
N SER A 96 -29.08 1.37 22.78
CA SER A 96 -28.51 1.83 24.05
C SER A 96 -27.49 0.83 24.62
N GLY A 97 -27.78 -0.47 24.50
CA GLY A 97 -26.85 -1.54 24.83
C GLY A 97 -25.61 -1.50 23.95
N LEU A 98 -25.76 -1.29 22.63
CA LEU A 98 -24.62 -1.16 21.71
C LEU A 98 -23.75 0.07 22.02
N GLN A 99 -24.35 1.23 22.27
CA GLN A 99 -23.59 2.42 22.69
C GLN A 99 -22.82 2.18 23.99
N SER A 100 -23.46 1.53 24.97
CA SER A 100 -22.82 1.18 26.24
C SER A 100 -21.65 0.22 26.03
N PHE A 101 -21.80 -0.78 25.16
CA PHE A 101 -20.72 -1.68 24.80
C PHE A 101 -19.54 -0.96 24.14
N ILE A 102 -19.80 -0.06 23.19
CA ILE A 102 -18.77 0.71 22.49
C ILE A 102 -17.87 1.44 23.50
N TRP A 103 -18.47 2.19 24.41
CA TRP A 103 -17.74 3.04 25.35
C TRP A 103 -17.14 2.28 26.53
N ARG A 104 -17.86 1.30 27.09
CA ARG A 104 -17.49 0.66 28.37
C ARG A 104 -16.82 -0.70 28.20
N GLY A 105 -16.90 -1.30 27.01
CA GLY A 105 -16.33 -2.60 26.69
C GLY A 105 -15.34 -2.52 25.54
N PHE A 106 -15.83 -2.29 24.31
CA PHE A 106 -15.06 -2.38 23.08
C PHE A 106 -13.83 -1.48 23.06
N LEU A 107 -13.98 -0.17 23.26
CA LEU A 107 -12.84 0.75 23.19
C LEU A 107 -11.80 0.48 24.30
N LEU A 108 -12.25 0.06 25.48
CA LEU A 108 -11.34 -0.34 26.55
C LEU A 108 -10.60 -1.64 26.20
N ALA A 109 -11.29 -2.63 25.65
CA ALA A 109 -10.68 -3.89 25.21
C ALA A 109 -9.62 -3.62 24.15
N MET A 110 -9.95 -2.84 23.12
CA MET A 110 -9.03 -2.48 22.05
C MET A 110 -7.81 -1.71 22.56
N LYS A 111 -7.96 -0.87 23.60
CA LYS A 111 -6.83 -0.17 24.22
C LYS A 111 -5.93 -1.09 25.07
N THR A 112 -6.50 -2.14 25.68
CA THR A 112 -5.74 -3.08 26.53
C THR A 112 -4.94 -4.11 25.76
N ILE A 113 -5.34 -4.43 24.54
CA ILE A 113 -4.71 -5.46 23.71
C ILE A 113 -3.37 -4.95 23.18
N ASN A 114 -2.37 -5.82 23.15
CA ASN A 114 -1.09 -5.50 22.55
C ASN A 114 -1.29 -5.15 21.06
N SER A 115 -0.75 -4.04 20.59
CA SER A 115 -0.87 -3.59 19.20
C SER A 115 -0.38 -4.61 18.17
N ASN A 116 0.47 -5.55 18.58
CA ASN A 116 1.01 -6.60 17.72
C ASN A 116 0.13 -7.88 17.68
N ASP A 117 -0.89 -7.98 18.54
CA ASP A 117 -1.83 -9.11 18.56
C ASP A 117 -2.95 -8.87 17.53
N HIS A 118 -2.57 -8.92 16.25
CA HIS A 118 -3.49 -8.67 15.14
C HIS A 118 -4.64 -9.68 15.08
N GLU A 119 -4.41 -10.93 15.50
CA GLU A 119 -5.46 -11.96 15.50
C GLU A 119 -6.58 -11.60 16.49
N LEU A 120 -6.24 -11.20 17.71
CA LEU A 120 -7.24 -10.82 18.71
C LEU A 120 -7.94 -9.50 18.36
N LEU A 121 -7.19 -8.51 17.84
CA LEU A 121 -7.77 -7.25 17.37
C LEU A 121 -8.78 -7.48 16.23
N ASN A 122 -8.41 -8.32 15.25
CA ASN A 122 -9.30 -8.72 14.15
C ASN A 122 -10.56 -9.40 14.69
N LEU A 123 -10.40 -10.39 15.57
CA LEU A 123 -11.52 -11.14 16.13
C LEU A 123 -12.55 -10.22 16.80
N ILE A 124 -12.10 -9.29 17.64
CA ILE A 124 -12.99 -8.39 18.38
C ILE A 124 -13.65 -7.37 17.45
N ALA A 125 -12.92 -6.84 16.45
CA ALA A 125 -13.48 -5.94 15.45
C ALA A 125 -14.53 -6.64 14.56
N GLU A 126 -14.29 -7.90 14.19
CA GLU A 126 -15.25 -8.73 13.44
C GLU A 126 -16.50 -9.03 14.28
N GLN A 127 -16.35 -9.37 15.56
CA GLN A 127 -17.50 -9.60 16.45
C GLN A 127 -18.39 -8.36 16.62
N LEU A 128 -17.81 -7.16 16.74
CA LEU A 128 -18.58 -5.93 16.73
C LEU A 128 -19.29 -5.73 15.38
N SER A 129 -18.58 -5.95 14.28
CA SER A 129 -19.12 -5.78 12.92
C SER A 129 -20.29 -6.71 12.66
N ASP A 130 -20.21 -7.97 13.10
CA ASP A 130 -21.30 -8.95 12.96
C ASP A 130 -22.54 -8.52 13.75
N VAL A 131 -22.38 -7.97 14.97
CA VAL A 131 -23.50 -7.41 15.74
C VAL A 131 -24.17 -6.29 14.95
N VAL A 132 -23.38 -5.38 14.36
CA VAL A 132 -23.90 -4.24 13.60
C VAL A 132 -24.62 -4.69 12.33
N ILE A 133 -24.07 -5.67 11.61
CA ILE A 133 -24.69 -6.26 10.42
C ILE A 133 -26.02 -6.93 10.77
N GLU A 134 -26.05 -7.79 11.79
CA GLU A 134 -27.27 -8.53 12.18
C GLU A 134 -28.37 -7.63 12.75
N SER A 135 -27.99 -6.58 13.50
CA SER A 135 -28.94 -5.64 14.10
C SER A 135 -29.28 -4.42 13.21
N ASN A 136 -28.60 -4.27 12.06
CA ASN A 136 -28.70 -3.11 11.16
C ASN A 136 -28.53 -1.75 11.89
N THR A 137 -27.56 -1.67 12.81
CA THR A 137 -27.34 -0.50 13.70
C THR A 137 -26.21 0.42 13.22
N TRP A 138 -26.01 0.53 11.91
CA TRP A 138 -24.94 1.37 11.31
C TRP A 138 -24.97 2.82 11.78
N GLU A 139 -26.15 3.39 11.98
CA GLU A 139 -26.30 4.76 12.47
C GLU A 139 -25.68 4.96 13.86
N VAL A 140 -25.79 3.96 14.75
CA VAL A 140 -25.17 4.02 16.07
C VAL A 140 -23.66 4.11 15.96
N ILE A 141 -23.06 3.32 15.07
CA ILE A 141 -21.61 3.32 14.82
C ILE A 141 -21.17 4.66 14.21
N ASN A 142 -21.97 5.21 13.29
CA ASN A 142 -21.72 6.47 12.61
C ASN A 142 -21.69 7.67 13.57
N VAL A 143 -22.56 7.68 14.58
CA VAL A 143 -22.66 8.81 15.54
C VAL A 143 -21.80 8.63 16.79
N SER A 144 -21.27 7.44 17.06
CA SER A 144 -20.51 7.14 18.28
C SER A 144 -19.04 6.76 18.02
N LEU A 145 -18.80 5.59 17.41
CA LEU A 145 -17.47 5.02 17.26
C LEU A 145 -16.66 5.72 16.16
N VAL A 146 -17.23 5.97 14.98
CA VAL A 146 -16.51 6.59 13.86
C VAL A 146 -15.96 7.97 14.21
N PRO A 147 -16.74 8.91 14.76
CA PRO A 147 -16.24 10.24 15.13
C PRO A 147 -15.11 10.16 16.15
N PHE A 148 -15.21 9.24 17.12
CA PHE A 148 -14.16 9.02 18.12
C PHE A 148 -12.84 8.57 17.47
N LEU A 149 -12.90 7.58 16.58
CA LEU A 149 -11.71 7.04 15.90
C LEU A 149 -11.08 8.09 14.97
N LEU A 150 -11.89 8.79 14.17
CA LEU A 150 -11.40 9.87 13.30
C LEU A 150 -10.78 11.01 14.12
N CYS A 151 -11.39 11.38 15.26
CA CYS A 151 -10.80 12.36 16.18
C CYS A 151 -9.46 11.86 16.74
N SER A 152 -9.35 10.60 17.12
CA SER A 152 -8.09 10.03 17.62
C SER A 152 -6.98 10.08 16.57
N VAL A 153 -7.32 9.74 15.32
CA VAL A 153 -6.40 9.86 14.19
C VAL A 153 -6.01 11.33 13.97
N GLY A 154 -6.97 12.25 13.96
CA GLY A 154 -6.71 13.69 13.82
C GLY A 154 -5.78 14.26 14.90
N LEU A 155 -5.98 13.86 16.15
CA LEU A 155 -5.12 14.23 17.27
C LEU A 155 -3.68 13.69 17.08
N SER A 156 -3.53 12.45 16.60
CA SER A 156 -2.20 11.86 16.33
C SER A 156 -1.41 12.58 15.21
N ILE A 157 -2.13 13.21 14.29
CA ILE A 157 -1.59 13.97 13.16
C ILE A 157 -1.25 15.42 13.55
N GLY A 158 -1.65 15.85 14.75
CA GLY A 158 -1.46 17.22 15.24
C GLY A 158 -2.49 18.21 14.70
N VAL A 159 -3.70 17.75 14.33
CA VAL A 159 -4.82 18.65 14.04
C VAL A 159 -5.27 19.29 15.35
N ASN A 160 -4.82 20.52 15.61
CA ASN A 160 -5.23 21.28 16.79
C ASN A 160 -6.73 21.58 16.74
N ARG A 161 -7.43 21.39 17.86
CA ARG A 161 -8.86 21.73 18.01
C ARG A 161 -9.17 23.22 17.84
N ASN A 162 -8.14 24.07 17.87
CA ASN A 162 -8.26 25.52 17.98
C ASN A 162 -7.55 26.23 16.83
N GLU A 163 -8.02 26.10 15.59
CA GLU A 163 -7.70 27.08 14.54
C GLU A 163 -8.94 27.33 13.67
N ASP A 164 -9.55 28.51 13.87
CA ASP A 164 -10.65 29.10 13.11
C ASP A 164 -10.26 29.45 11.65
N SER A 165 -9.31 28.74 11.04
CA SER A 165 -8.82 28.99 9.67
C SER A 165 -8.92 27.81 8.70
N ALA A 166 -9.57 26.70 9.08
CA ALA A 166 -9.90 25.61 8.15
C ALA A 166 -11.38 25.68 7.70
N GLN A 167 -11.81 26.85 7.21
CA GLN A 167 -13.22 27.10 6.86
C GLN A 167 -13.71 26.37 5.59
N ASN A 168 -12.98 25.39 5.05
CA ASN A 168 -13.45 24.51 3.98
C ASN A 168 -12.66 23.18 4.02
N GLN A 169 -13.13 22.18 4.77
CA GLN A 169 -12.96 20.73 4.44
C GLN A 169 -13.53 19.77 5.50
N TRP A 170 -13.91 20.23 6.69
CA TRP A 170 -14.40 19.38 7.78
C TRP A 170 -15.87 19.70 8.12
N SER A 171 -16.74 19.71 7.10
CA SER A 171 -18.13 20.20 7.20
C SER A 171 -19.11 19.30 7.99
N GLY A 172 -18.65 18.58 9.00
CA GLY A 172 -19.53 17.78 9.86
C GLY A 172 -18.98 17.45 11.25
N TYR A 173 -17.65 17.36 11.41
CA TYR A 173 -17.07 16.79 12.62
C TYR A 173 -16.71 17.79 13.72
N LEU A 174 -16.60 19.08 13.41
CA LEU A 174 -16.23 20.11 14.40
C LEU A 174 -17.42 20.89 14.96
N THR A 175 -18.64 20.63 14.49
CA THR A 175 -19.84 21.12 15.19
C THR A 175 -20.10 20.22 16.40
N ILE A 176 -19.22 20.33 17.39
CA ILE A 176 -19.47 19.97 18.78
C ILE A 176 -20.52 20.96 19.34
N GLN A 177 -21.70 21.07 18.71
CA GLN A 177 -22.89 21.65 19.30
C GLN A 177 -23.85 20.56 19.81
N GLY A 178 -23.63 19.29 19.46
CA GLY A 178 -24.36 18.15 20.04
C GLY A 178 -23.92 17.76 21.45
N LEU A 179 -22.69 18.08 21.86
CA LEU A 179 -22.19 17.69 23.19
C LEU A 179 -22.72 18.59 24.33
N GLY A 180 -23.23 19.79 24.00
CA GLY A 180 -24.03 20.59 24.93
C GLY A 180 -25.43 20.01 25.15
N GLY A 181 -25.96 19.27 24.18
CA GLY A 181 -27.28 18.63 24.24
C GLY A 181 -27.28 17.30 25.00
N MET A 182 -26.19 16.51 24.93
CA MET A 182 -26.04 15.29 25.74
C MET A 182 -25.75 15.56 27.22
N GLN A 183 -25.45 16.80 27.62
CA GLN A 183 -25.38 17.15 29.05
C GLN A 183 -26.74 17.12 29.76
N ASN A 184 -27.86 17.09 29.02
CA ASN A 184 -29.21 17.06 29.59
C ASN A 184 -30.00 15.77 29.27
N GLY A 185 -29.37 14.76 28.69
CA GLY A 185 -29.97 13.42 28.49
C GLY A 185 -29.44 12.44 29.53
N SER A 186 -30.27 12.06 30.48
CA SER A 186 -29.94 11.23 31.65
C SER A 186 -29.51 9.80 31.28
N CYS A 187 -28.22 9.54 31.01
CA CYS A 187 -27.63 8.19 31.20
C CYS A 187 -26.09 8.09 31.12
N VAL A 188 -25.30 9.13 31.40
CA VAL A 188 -23.84 8.92 31.52
C VAL A 188 -23.29 9.77 32.66
N ASP A 189 -22.94 9.12 33.77
CA ASP A 189 -22.23 9.75 34.87
C ASP A 189 -20.88 10.29 34.36
N LYS A 190 -20.64 11.58 34.62
CA LYS A 190 -19.43 12.32 34.24
C LYS A 190 -18.13 11.72 34.78
N GLU A 191 -18.21 10.82 35.77
CA GLU A 191 -17.08 10.11 36.38
C GLU A 191 -16.75 8.76 35.72
N SER A 192 -17.58 8.29 34.78
CA SER A 192 -17.47 6.93 34.21
C SER A 192 -16.74 6.83 32.87
N ILE A 193 -16.44 7.97 32.22
CA ILE A 193 -15.64 8.02 30.99
C ILE A 193 -14.17 8.19 31.40
N PRO A 194 -13.32 7.16 31.31
CA PRO A 194 -11.88 7.28 31.61
C PRO A 194 -11.21 8.26 30.63
N PRO A 195 -9.92 8.64 30.80
CA PRO A 195 -9.20 9.45 29.83
C PRO A 195 -8.85 8.59 28.59
N LEU A 196 -9.87 8.12 27.86
CA LEU A 196 -9.74 7.58 26.51
C LEU A 196 -9.41 8.70 25.51
N TYR A 197 -9.73 9.94 25.86
CA TYR A 197 -9.48 11.11 25.04
C TYR A 197 -7.99 11.50 24.97
N ASP A 198 -7.14 11.04 25.89
CA ASP A 198 -5.72 11.45 25.95
C ASP A 198 -4.76 10.58 25.12
N SER A 199 -5.27 9.60 24.36
CA SER A 199 -4.67 8.99 23.15
C SER A 199 -5.19 7.56 22.99
N PHE A 200 -6.01 7.33 21.97
CA PHE A 200 -6.31 5.97 21.51
C PHE A 200 -5.31 5.60 20.40
N PRO A 201 -4.72 4.38 20.40
CA PRO A 201 -3.60 4.09 19.50
C PRO A 201 -3.96 4.28 18.02
N LEU A 202 -3.09 4.97 17.27
CA LEU A 202 -3.31 5.29 15.86
C LEU A 202 -3.53 4.03 15.01
N ALA A 203 -2.65 3.04 15.13
CA ALA A 203 -2.75 1.79 14.39
C ALA A 203 -4.08 1.06 14.65
N ILE A 204 -4.53 1.04 15.90
CA ILE A 204 -5.80 0.42 16.29
C ILE A 204 -6.98 1.22 15.73
N SER A 205 -6.89 2.55 15.72
CA SER A 205 -7.90 3.42 15.13
C SER A 205 -8.09 3.14 13.65
N CYS A 206 -7.00 3.17 12.88
CA CYS A 206 -7.00 2.86 11.46
C CYS A 206 -7.47 1.44 11.19
N HIS A 207 -7.05 0.48 12.01
CA HIS A 207 -7.47 -0.91 11.90
C HIS A 207 -8.99 -1.06 12.03
N VAL A 208 -9.60 -0.50 13.08
CA VAL A 208 -11.05 -0.57 13.29
C VAL A 208 -11.81 0.15 12.18
N LEU A 209 -11.35 1.32 11.73
CA LEU A 209 -11.95 2.04 10.60
C LEU A 209 -11.96 1.18 9.32
N THR A 210 -10.82 0.53 9.00
CA THR A 210 -10.75 -0.39 7.87
C THR A 210 -11.66 -1.61 8.06
N SER A 211 -11.73 -2.19 9.26
CA SER A 211 -12.63 -3.32 9.53
C SER A 211 -14.11 -2.96 9.34
N LEU A 212 -14.53 -1.78 9.78
CA LEU A 212 -15.89 -1.26 9.56
C LEU A 212 -16.19 -1.01 8.07
N LEU A 213 -15.21 -0.52 7.32
CA LEU A 213 -15.32 -0.37 5.86
C LEU A 213 -15.48 -1.73 5.15
N VAL A 214 -14.71 -2.74 5.56
CA VAL A 214 -14.83 -4.11 5.03
C VAL A 214 -16.21 -4.68 5.34
N ALA A 215 -16.67 -4.55 6.58
CA ALA A 215 -17.97 -5.06 7.02
C ALA A 215 -19.15 -4.42 6.28
N SER A 216 -19.14 -3.08 6.18
CA SER A 216 -20.19 -2.33 5.49
C SER A 216 -20.22 -2.60 3.99
N SER A 217 -19.05 -2.73 3.35
CA SER A 217 -18.95 -3.14 1.93
C SER A 217 -19.54 -4.53 1.68
N ARG A 218 -19.24 -5.53 2.54
CA ARG A 218 -19.82 -6.87 2.45
C ARG A 218 -21.34 -6.86 2.66
N SER A 219 -21.82 -6.09 3.63
CA SER A 219 -23.24 -5.95 3.92
C SER A 219 -24.02 -5.28 2.78
N HIS A 220 -23.39 -4.36 2.05
CA HIS A 220 -23.98 -3.76 0.85
C HIS A 220 -24.14 -4.79 -0.27
N GLN A 221 -23.11 -5.62 -0.51
CA GLN A 221 -23.12 -6.64 -1.57
C GLN A 221 -24.17 -7.75 -1.33
N THR A 222 -24.46 -8.10 -0.07
CA THR A 222 -25.46 -9.13 0.27
C THR A 222 -26.90 -8.63 0.13
N LEU A 223 -27.15 -7.32 0.30
CA LEU A 223 -28.47 -6.70 0.15
C LEU A 223 -28.91 -6.50 -1.31
N GLN A 224 -28.01 -6.67 -2.29
CA GLN A 224 -28.33 -6.61 -3.73
C GLN A 224 -29.05 -7.88 -4.26
N ARG A 225 -29.40 -8.84 -3.39
CA ARG A 225 -30.39 -9.90 -3.72
C ARG A 225 -31.81 -9.35 -3.54
N PRO A 226 -32.73 -9.61 -4.47
CA PRO A 226 -34.05 -8.98 -4.45
C PRO A 226 -34.85 -9.50 -3.25
N LEU A 227 -34.97 -8.67 -2.22
CA LEU A 227 -36.07 -8.70 -1.27
C LEU A 227 -36.70 -7.31 -1.21
N ASP A 228 -38.03 -7.31 -1.08
CA ASP A 228 -38.91 -6.17 -1.22
C ASP A 228 -38.45 -4.90 -0.47
N PRO A 229 -38.70 -3.71 -1.04
CA PRO A 229 -38.32 -2.44 -0.46
C PRO A 229 -39.23 -2.12 0.72
N MET A 230 -38.96 -2.71 1.89
CA MET A 230 -39.60 -2.30 3.12
C MET A 230 -38.80 -1.14 3.73
N VAL A 231 -39.42 0.04 3.66
CA VAL A 231 -38.95 1.31 4.23
C VAL A 231 -38.55 1.12 5.69
N LEU A 232 -37.25 1.17 5.98
CA LEU A 232 -36.73 1.38 7.33
C LEU A 232 -35.88 2.64 7.31
N SER A 233 -36.39 3.68 7.97
CA SER A 233 -35.77 4.99 8.15
C SER A 233 -34.55 4.89 9.07
N GLY A 234 -33.44 4.38 8.55
CA GLY A 234 -32.12 4.33 9.19
C GLY A 234 -31.01 4.49 8.16
N CYS A 235 -29.80 4.83 8.60
CA CYS A 235 -28.62 4.84 7.73
C CYS A 235 -28.38 3.43 7.20
N SER A 236 -28.49 3.26 5.88
CA SER A 236 -28.21 1.99 5.24
C SER A 236 -26.71 1.70 5.30
N ALA A 237 -26.33 0.42 5.23
CA ALA A 237 -24.93 0.02 5.14
C ALA A 237 -24.17 0.74 4.00
N GLU A 238 -24.89 1.08 2.92
CA GLU A 238 -24.36 1.82 1.78
C GLU A 238 -24.02 3.27 2.11
N ILE A 239 -24.95 4.01 2.73
CA ILE A 239 -24.74 5.41 3.12
C ILE A 239 -23.60 5.49 4.15
N PHE A 240 -23.58 4.55 5.10
CA PHE A 240 -22.49 4.43 6.06
C PHE A 240 -21.15 4.18 5.38
N PHE A 241 -21.09 3.20 4.46
CA PHE A 241 -19.88 2.87 3.72
C PHE A 241 -19.33 4.07 2.93
N GLN A 242 -20.19 4.74 2.16
CA GLN A 242 -19.81 5.89 1.34
C GLN A 242 -19.30 7.07 2.19
N THR A 243 -19.97 7.36 3.31
CA THR A 243 -19.58 8.42 4.25
C THR A 243 -18.24 8.10 4.92
N LEU A 244 -18.08 6.88 5.43
CA LEU A 244 -16.84 6.46 6.06
C LEU A 244 -15.67 6.42 5.06
N LEU A 245 -15.92 5.97 3.82
CA LEU A 245 -14.92 5.93 2.77
C LEU A 245 -14.41 7.32 2.43
N TRP A 246 -15.30 8.31 2.36
CA TRP A 246 -14.95 9.72 2.17
C TRP A 246 -14.00 10.23 3.26
N ASP A 247 -14.38 10.05 4.52
CA ASP A 247 -13.59 10.52 5.66
C ASP A 247 -12.22 9.83 5.72
N VAL A 248 -12.18 8.51 5.50
CA VAL A 248 -10.95 7.72 5.50
C VAL A 248 -10.05 8.09 4.32
N CYS A 249 -10.60 8.37 3.13
CA CYS A 249 -9.81 8.88 2.00
C CYS A 249 -9.17 10.23 2.32
N ALA A 250 -9.94 11.17 2.88
CA ALA A 250 -9.44 12.50 3.22
C ALA A 250 -8.31 12.44 4.26
N ILE A 251 -8.49 11.62 5.31
CA ILE A 251 -7.48 11.44 6.35
C ILE A 251 -6.24 10.72 5.82
N ALA A 252 -6.40 9.68 4.99
CA ALA A 252 -5.26 8.96 4.41
C ALA A 252 -4.32 9.91 3.64
N ILE A 253 -4.86 10.82 2.83
CA ILE A 253 -4.05 11.81 2.11
C ILE A 253 -3.27 12.72 3.08
N GLN A 254 -3.90 13.16 4.17
CA GLN A 254 -3.23 14.00 5.16
C GLN A 254 -2.14 13.25 5.90
N MET A 255 -2.40 12.00 6.31
CA MET A 255 -1.47 11.15 7.06
C MET A 255 -0.17 10.88 6.30
N LEU A 256 -0.21 10.82 4.95
CA LEU A 256 1.00 10.65 4.13
C LEU A 256 2.03 11.78 4.35
N SER A 257 1.59 12.99 4.69
CA SER A 257 2.48 14.15 4.86
C SER A 257 2.96 14.36 6.31
N LYS A 258 2.79 13.35 7.18
CA LYS A 258 2.91 13.50 8.64
C LYS A 258 3.95 12.52 9.19
N SER A 259 3.80 12.09 10.45
CA SER A 259 4.77 11.25 11.14
C SER A 259 4.97 9.88 10.44
N PRO A 260 6.13 9.22 10.64
CA PRO A 260 6.37 7.87 10.12
C PRO A 260 5.27 6.87 10.51
N ASP A 261 4.75 6.93 11.74
CA ASP A 261 3.65 6.07 12.20
C ASP A 261 2.35 6.33 11.42
N SER A 262 2.09 7.60 11.09
CA SER A 262 0.94 7.98 10.24
C SER A 262 1.09 7.44 8.82
N ARG A 263 2.28 7.56 8.24
CA ARG A 263 2.55 7.02 6.90
C ARG A 263 2.44 5.50 6.90
N PHE A 264 2.98 4.83 7.92
CA PHE A 264 2.88 3.39 8.08
C PHE A 264 1.42 2.92 8.14
N CYS A 265 0.59 3.52 8.99
CA CYS A 265 -0.83 3.16 9.09
C CYS A 265 -1.57 3.41 7.77
N THR A 266 -1.22 4.48 7.06
CA THR A 266 -1.81 4.80 5.76
C THR A 266 -1.47 3.74 4.71
N ILE A 267 -0.18 3.41 4.57
CA ILE A 267 0.35 2.46 3.58
C ILE A 267 -0.16 1.04 3.84
N HIS A 268 -0.18 0.61 5.11
CA HIS A 268 -0.44 -0.78 5.44
C HIS A 268 -1.89 -1.09 5.86
N LEU A 269 -2.66 -0.11 6.35
CA LEU A 269 -4.01 -0.35 6.87
C LEU A 269 -5.11 0.32 6.03
N LEU A 270 -4.90 1.56 5.57
CA LEU A 270 -5.94 2.34 4.89
C LEU A 270 -5.91 2.17 3.37
N LEU A 271 -4.77 2.48 2.73
CA LEU A 271 -4.63 2.48 1.26
C LEU A 271 -4.98 1.15 0.60
N PRO A 272 -4.60 -0.03 1.12
CA PRO A 272 -4.93 -1.30 0.47
C PRO A 272 -6.43 -1.51 0.30
N PHE A 273 -7.23 -1.07 1.28
CA PHE A 273 -8.70 -1.14 1.17
C PHE A 273 -9.22 -0.07 0.20
N ILE A 274 -8.83 1.20 0.38
CA ILE A 274 -9.27 2.32 -0.47
C ILE A 274 -9.01 2.04 -1.95
N LEU A 275 -7.80 1.60 -2.29
CA LEU A 275 -7.42 1.30 -3.67
C LEU A 275 -8.21 0.13 -4.23
N ARG A 276 -8.48 -0.93 -3.44
CA ARG A 276 -9.33 -2.05 -3.88
C ARG A 276 -10.77 -1.60 -4.15
N THR A 277 -11.29 -0.69 -3.33
CA THR A 277 -12.60 -0.08 -3.51
C THR A 277 -12.67 0.70 -4.81
N PHE A 278 -11.71 1.59 -5.08
CA PHE A 278 -11.64 2.31 -6.36
C PHE A 278 -11.35 1.43 -7.57
N ALA A 279 -10.73 0.26 -7.35
CA ALA A 279 -10.57 -0.74 -8.39
C ALA A 279 -11.91 -1.43 -8.75
N CYS A 280 -12.88 -1.47 -7.82
CA CYS A 280 -14.24 -1.95 -8.09
C CYS A 280 -15.11 -0.89 -8.72
N ASP A 281 -15.18 0.30 -8.12
CA ASP A 281 -16.04 1.39 -8.55
C ASP A 281 -15.22 2.67 -8.69
N SER A 282 -15.26 3.30 -9.87
CA SER A 282 -14.43 4.47 -10.15
C SER A 282 -14.93 5.75 -9.46
N SER A 283 -16.19 5.78 -9.02
CA SER A 283 -16.74 6.93 -8.31
C SER A 283 -17.90 6.57 -7.38
N PHE A 284 -18.06 7.35 -6.31
CA PHE A 284 -19.14 7.25 -5.34
C PHE A 284 -19.81 8.60 -5.19
N GLN A 285 -21.14 8.63 -5.24
CA GLN A 285 -21.93 9.81 -4.90
C GLN A 285 -22.26 9.76 -3.42
N ILE A 286 -21.90 10.82 -2.68
CA ILE A 286 -22.09 10.90 -1.24
C ILE A 286 -23.01 12.10 -0.97
N SER A 287 -24.07 11.89 -0.19
CA SER A 287 -24.95 12.96 0.24
C SER A 287 -24.60 13.39 1.67
N LEU A 288 -23.98 14.57 1.81
CA LEU A 288 -23.65 15.16 3.11
C LEU A 288 -24.49 16.42 3.31
N HIS A 289 -25.29 16.48 4.38
CA HIS A 289 -26.10 17.66 4.73
C HIS A 289 -26.97 18.20 3.59
N GLY A 290 -27.46 17.31 2.71
CA GLY A 290 -28.27 17.68 1.54
C GLY A 290 -27.48 18.13 0.31
N GLN A 291 -26.14 18.17 0.36
CA GLN A 291 -25.27 18.37 -0.80
C GLN A 291 -24.73 17.04 -1.31
N VAL A 292 -24.70 16.87 -2.64
CA VAL A 292 -24.13 15.67 -3.28
C VAL A 292 -22.69 15.97 -3.67
N HIS A 293 -21.76 15.24 -3.08
CA HIS A 293 -20.34 15.24 -3.41
C HIS A 293 -19.98 13.98 -4.20
N VAL A 294 -18.98 14.07 -5.07
CA VAL A 294 -18.48 12.94 -5.84
C VAL A 294 -17.07 12.62 -5.39
N LEU A 295 -16.88 11.42 -4.85
CA LEU A 295 -15.57 10.85 -4.57
C LEU A 295 -15.15 10.01 -5.77
N SER A 296 -14.13 10.46 -6.50
CA SER A 296 -13.67 9.77 -7.71
C SER A 296 -12.25 9.23 -7.57
N ARG A 297 -11.99 8.11 -8.27
CA ARG A 297 -10.67 7.53 -8.45
C ARG A 297 -9.70 8.53 -9.04
N ASP A 298 -10.11 9.33 -10.03
CA ASP A 298 -9.29 10.40 -10.64
C ASP A 298 -8.80 11.40 -9.57
N SER A 299 -9.72 11.98 -8.79
CA SER A 299 -9.37 12.98 -7.78
C SER A 299 -8.47 12.41 -6.69
N PHE A 300 -8.74 11.17 -6.24
CA PHE A 300 -7.92 10.50 -5.25
C PHE A 300 -6.52 10.19 -5.79
N SER A 301 -6.42 9.70 -7.03
CA SER A 301 -5.14 9.37 -7.68
C SER A 301 -4.25 10.61 -7.85
N ARG A 302 -4.82 11.76 -8.20
CA ARG A 302 -4.09 13.04 -8.23
C ARG A 302 -3.55 13.43 -6.86
N ASN A 303 -4.32 13.22 -5.80
CA ASN A 303 -3.89 13.54 -4.44
C ASN A 303 -2.80 12.58 -3.93
N ILE A 304 -2.92 11.28 -4.23
CA ILE A 304 -1.86 10.29 -3.96
C ILE A 304 -0.57 10.69 -4.67
N TRP A 305 -0.65 11.03 -5.96
CA TRP A 305 0.52 11.43 -6.72
C TRP A 305 1.19 12.68 -6.14
N LYS A 306 0.42 13.71 -5.81
CA LYS A 306 0.93 14.92 -5.11
C LYS A 306 1.60 14.57 -3.78
N GLY A 307 1.03 13.63 -3.02
CA GLY A 307 1.62 13.12 -1.78
C GLY A 307 2.97 12.45 -2.02
N CYS A 308 3.07 11.57 -3.03
CA CYS A 308 4.33 10.93 -3.42
C CYS A 308 5.39 11.95 -3.84
N LEU A 309 5.02 12.94 -4.66
CA LEU A 309 5.93 14.02 -5.07
C LEU A 309 6.49 14.78 -3.86
N ALA A 310 5.65 15.12 -2.88
CA ALA A 310 6.10 15.77 -1.66
C ALA A 310 7.08 14.86 -0.89
N LEU A 311 6.72 13.59 -0.68
CA LEU A 311 7.57 12.60 0.01
C LEU A 311 8.93 12.41 -0.65
N PHE A 312 9.01 12.43 -1.99
CA PHE A 312 10.26 12.28 -2.70
C PHE A 312 11.29 13.39 -2.38
N THR A 313 10.83 14.55 -1.90
CA THR A 313 11.66 15.71 -1.56
C THR A 313 12.09 15.81 -0.10
N LEU A 314 11.52 15.01 0.81
CA LEU A 314 11.68 15.19 2.25
C LEU A 314 12.88 14.44 2.85
N GLY A 315 13.17 13.22 2.40
CA GLY A 315 14.25 12.41 2.96
C GLY A 315 14.24 10.95 2.51
N PRO A 316 15.27 10.15 2.86
CA PRO A 316 15.37 8.74 2.44
C PRO A 316 14.20 7.86 2.92
N LEU A 317 13.75 8.04 4.16
CA LEU A 317 12.63 7.29 4.73
C LEU A 317 11.31 7.66 4.03
N GLU A 318 11.06 8.93 3.78
CA GLU A 318 9.89 9.42 3.05
C GLU A 318 9.91 8.95 1.59
N ARG A 319 11.08 8.95 0.94
CA ARG A 319 11.24 8.37 -0.40
C ARG A 319 10.86 6.89 -0.43
N ARG A 320 11.33 6.10 0.55
CA ARG A 320 10.97 4.69 0.70
C ARG A 320 9.46 4.50 0.82
N ASP A 321 8.81 5.34 1.63
CA ASP A 321 7.37 5.32 1.83
C ASP A 321 6.63 5.69 0.53
N ALA A 322 7.13 6.66 -0.25
CA ALA A 322 6.58 7.02 -1.57
C ALA A 322 6.63 5.87 -2.58
N TYR A 323 7.75 5.15 -2.68
CA TYR A 323 7.83 3.96 -3.54
C TYR A 323 6.87 2.85 -3.07
N SER A 324 6.68 2.70 -1.76
CA SER A 324 5.71 1.74 -1.21
C SER A 324 4.26 2.10 -1.58
N VAL A 325 3.92 3.39 -1.54
CA VAL A 325 2.62 3.90 -2.03
C VAL A 325 2.45 3.64 -3.52
N LEU A 326 3.46 3.94 -4.34
CA LEU A 326 3.39 3.73 -5.79
C LEU A 326 3.29 2.25 -6.16
N SER A 327 4.04 1.37 -5.49
CA SER A 327 3.93 -0.09 -5.69
C SER A 327 2.51 -0.56 -5.40
N LEU A 328 1.92 -0.17 -4.26
CA LEU A 328 0.53 -0.51 -3.93
C LEU A 328 -0.48 0.06 -4.94
N TYR A 329 -0.32 1.31 -5.33
CA TYR A 329 -1.18 1.99 -6.30
C TYR A 329 -1.19 1.24 -7.65
N ILE A 330 0.00 1.01 -8.21
CA ILE A 330 0.15 0.33 -9.49
C ILE A 330 -0.34 -1.11 -9.35
N TYR A 331 0.10 -1.85 -8.34
CA TYR A 331 -0.30 -3.24 -8.16
C TYR A 331 -1.83 -3.41 -8.07
N ILE A 332 -2.54 -2.57 -7.32
CA ILE A 332 -3.99 -2.76 -7.09
C ILE A 332 -4.84 -2.21 -8.24
N LEU A 333 -4.61 -0.96 -8.64
CA LEU A 333 -5.46 -0.31 -9.64
C LEU A 333 -5.16 -0.83 -11.04
N TYR A 334 -3.88 -0.88 -11.42
CA TYR A 334 -3.47 -1.31 -12.76
C TYR A 334 -3.78 -2.79 -13.02
N SER A 335 -3.57 -3.66 -12.03
CA SER A 335 -3.88 -5.10 -12.20
C SER A 335 -5.36 -5.37 -12.49
N LYS A 336 -6.26 -4.48 -12.08
CA LYS A 336 -7.70 -4.64 -12.28
C LYS A 336 -8.23 -4.01 -13.57
N GLU A 337 -7.63 -2.92 -14.07
CA GLU A 337 -7.95 -2.34 -15.39
C GLU A 337 -7.82 -3.39 -16.52
N ARG A 338 -6.93 -4.37 -16.34
CA ARG A 338 -6.72 -5.57 -17.19
C ARG A 338 -7.94 -6.46 -17.38
N ARG A 339 -8.88 -6.50 -16.44
CA ARG A 339 -9.96 -7.50 -16.43
C ARG A 339 -11.18 -7.08 -17.27
N GLY A 340 -11.07 -5.98 -18.02
CA GLY A 340 -12.13 -5.48 -18.91
C GLY A 340 -13.31 -4.82 -18.20
N ASP A 341 -13.22 -4.60 -16.88
CA ASP A 341 -14.32 -4.09 -16.06
C ASP A 341 -14.38 -2.56 -15.95
N ILE A 342 -13.44 -1.83 -16.55
CA ILE A 342 -13.61 -0.38 -16.71
C ILE A 342 -14.49 -0.17 -17.93
N THR A 343 -15.79 -0.21 -17.67
CA THR A 343 -16.73 0.54 -18.49
C THR A 343 -16.18 1.96 -18.60
N LEU A 344 -16.05 2.44 -19.84
CA LEU A 344 -15.92 3.87 -20.15
C LEU A 344 -17.14 4.58 -19.57
N ILE A 345 -17.14 4.85 -18.27
CA ILE A 345 -18.15 5.68 -17.64
C ILE A 345 -17.74 7.12 -17.97
N ASN A 346 -18.40 7.67 -19.00
CA ASN A 346 -18.43 9.08 -19.41
C ASN A 346 -17.36 9.63 -20.34
N GLY A 347 -16.47 8.81 -20.92
CA GLY A 347 -15.57 9.29 -22.00
C GLY A 347 -14.57 10.39 -21.59
N VAL A 348 -14.32 10.53 -20.28
CA VAL A 348 -13.27 11.41 -19.74
C VAL A 348 -12.06 10.54 -19.44
N GLU A 349 -10.89 10.89 -20.01
CA GLU A 349 -9.62 10.25 -19.68
C GLU A 349 -9.32 10.45 -18.18
N GLU A 350 -9.27 9.35 -17.43
CA GLU A 350 -8.88 9.40 -16.02
C GLU A 350 -7.38 9.70 -15.88
N PHE A 351 -7.02 10.36 -14.79
CA PHE A 351 -5.64 10.67 -14.47
C PHE A 351 -4.77 9.42 -14.40
N ASP A 352 -3.78 9.37 -15.30
CA ASP A 352 -2.77 8.32 -15.33
C ASP A 352 -1.42 8.88 -14.84
N ILE A 353 -0.94 8.38 -13.70
CA ILE A 353 0.37 8.73 -13.13
C ILE A 353 1.49 8.43 -14.13
N ARG A 354 1.34 7.42 -15.00
CA ARG A 354 2.37 7.02 -15.97
C ARG A 354 2.51 8.01 -17.12
N ALA A 355 1.53 8.90 -17.32
CA ALA A 355 1.63 9.98 -18.28
C ALA A 355 2.59 11.09 -17.83
N GLU A 356 2.90 11.16 -16.53
CA GLU A 356 3.76 12.17 -15.94
C GLU A 356 5.25 11.81 -16.13
N GLN A 357 6.03 12.71 -16.72
CA GLN A 357 7.48 12.50 -16.89
C GLN A 357 8.20 12.34 -15.53
N GLN A 358 7.73 13.05 -14.50
CA GLN A 358 8.28 12.99 -13.14
C GLN A 358 8.17 11.58 -12.54
N PHE A 359 7.13 10.81 -12.88
CA PHE A 359 7.00 9.42 -12.45
C PHE A 359 8.19 8.61 -12.96
N TRP A 360 8.46 8.67 -14.26
CA TRP A 360 9.56 7.93 -14.89
C TRP A 360 10.93 8.36 -14.38
N ASP A 361 11.12 9.65 -14.13
CA ASP A 361 12.36 10.16 -13.55
C ASP A 361 12.58 9.64 -12.12
N GLU A 362 11.52 9.53 -11.30
CA GLU A 362 11.64 8.94 -9.96
C GLU A 362 11.84 7.42 -9.99
N ILE A 363 11.26 6.68 -10.93
CA ILE A 363 11.56 5.25 -11.09
C ILE A 363 13.04 5.03 -11.43
N LYS A 364 13.59 5.80 -12.40
CA LYS A 364 15.02 5.74 -12.75
C LYS A 364 15.92 6.04 -11.54
N LYS A 365 15.61 7.10 -10.76
CA LYS A 365 16.33 7.42 -9.51
C LYS A 365 16.26 6.29 -8.48
N GLY A 366 15.11 5.62 -8.40
CA GLY A 366 14.89 4.53 -7.45
C GLY A 366 15.70 3.28 -7.80
N LEU A 367 15.87 2.99 -9.08
CA LEU A 367 16.71 1.89 -9.57
C LEU A 367 18.22 2.11 -9.29
N VAL A 368 18.70 3.35 -9.25
CA VAL A 368 20.10 3.64 -8.89
C VAL A 368 20.28 4.00 -7.41
N ALA A 369 19.22 3.87 -6.59
CA ALA A 369 19.29 4.23 -5.18
C ALA A 369 20.29 3.35 -4.41
N LYS A 370 20.96 3.93 -3.41
CA LYS A 370 21.90 3.20 -2.54
C LYS A 370 21.21 2.09 -1.74
N GLU A 371 19.96 2.30 -1.34
CA GLU A 371 19.18 1.34 -0.56
C GLU A 371 18.59 0.24 -1.44
N ALA A 372 18.94 -1.02 -1.14
CA ALA A 372 18.45 -2.18 -1.89
C ALA A 372 16.91 -2.31 -1.89
N PHE A 373 16.24 -1.93 -0.79
CA PHE A 373 14.79 -1.96 -0.73
C PHE A 373 14.15 -1.02 -1.77
N VAL A 374 14.67 0.20 -1.92
CA VAL A 374 14.17 1.17 -2.90
C VAL A 374 14.40 0.69 -4.33
N ARG A 375 15.57 0.09 -4.60
CA ARG A 375 15.85 -0.54 -5.90
C ARG A 375 14.87 -1.65 -6.22
N LYS A 376 14.63 -2.56 -5.27
CA LYS A 376 13.69 -3.67 -5.41
C LYS A 376 12.26 -3.19 -5.64
N GLN A 377 11.79 -2.19 -4.89
CA GLN A 377 10.47 -1.61 -5.08
C GLN A 377 10.32 -0.93 -6.45
N SER A 378 11.34 -0.20 -6.90
CA SER A 378 11.33 0.47 -8.21
C SER A 378 11.31 -0.54 -9.35
N LEU A 379 12.07 -1.64 -9.20
CA LEU A 379 12.06 -2.76 -10.14
C LEU A 379 10.70 -3.48 -10.14
N ASP A 380 10.10 -3.72 -8.98
CA ASP A 380 8.79 -4.36 -8.85
C ASP A 380 7.67 -3.53 -9.51
N ILE A 381 7.69 -2.20 -9.34
CA ILE A 381 6.81 -1.29 -10.07
C ILE A 381 7.00 -1.48 -11.58
N LEU A 382 8.24 -1.49 -12.06
CA LEU A 382 8.54 -1.63 -13.48
C LEU A 382 8.09 -3.00 -14.04
N LYS A 383 8.34 -4.08 -13.31
CA LYS A 383 7.88 -5.43 -13.66
C LYS A 383 6.37 -5.50 -13.74
N THR A 384 5.67 -4.95 -12.76
CA THR A 384 4.20 -4.91 -12.75
C THR A 384 3.64 -4.19 -13.99
N LEU A 385 4.35 -3.18 -14.49
CA LEU A 385 4.00 -2.48 -15.72
C LEU A 385 4.30 -3.34 -16.99
N SER A 386 5.35 -4.17 -16.97
CA SER A 386 5.83 -4.98 -18.11
C SER A 386 5.17 -6.36 -18.25
N GLU A 387 4.99 -7.12 -17.15
CA GLU A 387 4.42 -8.48 -17.13
C GLU A 387 2.95 -8.54 -17.58
N HIS A 388 2.30 -7.39 -17.73
CA HIS A 388 0.91 -7.32 -18.14
C HIS A 388 0.68 -7.61 -19.63
N ASP A 389 1.68 -7.41 -20.50
CA ASP A 389 1.64 -7.80 -21.92
C ASP A 389 1.98 -9.29 -22.15
N GLU A 390 2.65 -9.98 -21.21
CA GLU A 390 3.14 -11.34 -21.44
C GLU A 390 2.03 -12.42 -21.44
N ARG A 391 0.93 -12.23 -20.70
CA ARG A 391 -0.12 -13.28 -20.58
C ARG A 391 -0.96 -13.48 -21.85
N GLN A 392 -0.83 -12.64 -22.88
CA GLN A 392 -1.42 -12.93 -24.19
C GLN A 392 -0.57 -13.89 -25.04
N CYS A 393 0.70 -14.14 -24.68
CA CYS A 393 1.61 -14.98 -25.47
C CYS A 393 1.77 -16.42 -24.97
N TYR A 394 1.19 -16.79 -23.81
CA TYR A 394 1.28 -18.15 -23.28
C TYR A 394 0.11 -19.05 -23.69
N THR A 395 -0.14 -19.18 -24.98
CA THR A 395 -0.81 -20.37 -25.53
C THR A 395 0.02 -20.91 -26.68
N GLY A 396 1.02 -21.73 -26.36
CA GLY A 396 1.81 -22.42 -27.37
C GLY A 396 3.25 -22.65 -26.98
N ARG A 397 3.50 -23.35 -25.86
CA ARG A 397 4.81 -24.00 -25.67
C ARG A 397 4.91 -25.13 -26.69
N THR A 398 5.33 -24.79 -27.90
CA THR A 398 5.78 -25.77 -28.89
C THR A 398 7.30 -25.81 -28.75
N GLU A 399 7.82 -26.90 -28.21
CA GLU A 399 9.26 -27.21 -28.25
C GLU A 399 9.67 -27.35 -29.71
N MET A 400 10.00 -26.23 -30.35
CA MET A 400 10.59 -26.24 -31.67
C MET A 400 12.10 -26.37 -31.46
N ASN A 401 12.60 -27.60 -31.63
CA ASN A 401 14.02 -27.90 -31.74
C ASN A 401 14.64 -27.03 -32.85
N MET A 402 15.25 -25.92 -32.46
CA MET A 402 16.12 -25.16 -33.35
C MET A 402 17.43 -25.94 -33.49
N HIS A 403 17.60 -26.63 -34.61
CA HIS A 403 18.90 -27.07 -35.08
C HIS A 403 19.71 -25.84 -35.51
N GLU A 404 20.32 -25.14 -34.54
CA GLU A 404 21.40 -24.22 -34.85
C GLU A 404 22.68 -25.03 -35.11
N ARG A 405 23.14 -24.96 -36.36
CA ARG A 405 24.49 -25.34 -36.75
C ARG A 405 25.46 -24.60 -35.83
N SER A 406 26.15 -25.37 -35.00
CA SER A 406 27.28 -24.91 -34.19
C SER A 406 28.37 -24.30 -35.09
N SER A 407 28.41 -22.98 -35.18
CA SER A 407 29.67 -22.30 -35.45
C SER A 407 30.48 -22.33 -34.15
N ILE A 408 31.50 -23.16 -34.18
CA ILE A 408 32.51 -23.46 -33.15
C ILE A 408 32.81 -22.24 -32.27
N SER A 409 32.49 -22.31 -30.98
CA SER A 409 32.99 -21.40 -29.95
C SER A 409 34.44 -21.78 -29.62
N LEU A 410 35.39 -20.99 -30.11
CA LEU A 410 36.79 -21.09 -29.70
C LEU A 410 36.91 -20.73 -28.20
N ASP A 411 37.57 -21.59 -27.43
CA ASP A 411 38.16 -21.38 -26.09
C ASP A 411 37.29 -20.82 -24.95
N LEU A 412 36.04 -21.28 -24.81
CA LEU A 412 35.28 -21.06 -23.57
C LEU A 412 35.57 -22.14 -22.53
N THR A 413 35.95 -21.71 -21.31
CA THR A 413 36.12 -22.62 -20.17
C THR A 413 34.81 -23.34 -19.81
N LYS A 414 34.87 -24.52 -19.17
CA LYS A 414 33.67 -25.26 -18.73
C LYS A 414 32.72 -24.41 -17.87
N LYS A 415 33.27 -23.46 -17.10
CA LYS A 415 32.51 -22.51 -16.28
C LYS A 415 31.75 -21.51 -17.15
N ALA A 416 32.39 -20.95 -18.17
CA ALA A 416 31.75 -20.03 -19.12
C ALA A 416 30.64 -20.72 -19.92
N GLN A 417 30.88 -21.96 -20.38
CA GLN A 417 29.85 -22.75 -21.07
C GLN A 417 28.62 -23.07 -20.20
N TRP A 418 28.82 -23.25 -18.90
CA TRP A 418 27.71 -23.45 -17.97
C TRP A 418 26.94 -22.13 -17.74
N ALA A 419 27.66 -21.02 -17.51
CA ALA A 419 27.05 -19.70 -17.36
C ALA A 419 26.24 -19.29 -18.60
N ASP A 420 26.74 -19.54 -19.81
CA ASP A 420 26.01 -19.28 -21.05
C ASP A 420 24.72 -20.10 -21.16
N LYS A 421 24.77 -21.37 -20.73
CA LYS A 421 23.57 -22.24 -20.74
C LYS A 421 22.54 -21.77 -19.72
N GLU A 422 22.98 -21.39 -18.53
CA GLU A 422 22.10 -20.88 -17.48
C GLU A 422 21.51 -19.52 -17.88
N ALA A 423 22.33 -18.58 -18.39
CA ALA A 423 21.87 -17.31 -18.93
C ALA A 423 20.80 -17.51 -20.01
N LYS A 424 21.03 -18.41 -20.98
CA LYS A 424 20.02 -18.76 -22.00
C LYS A 424 18.74 -19.34 -21.40
N SER A 425 18.84 -20.13 -20.34
CA SER A 425 17.66 -20.69 -19.64
C SER A 425 16.83 -19.61 -18.93
N LEU A 426 17.46 -18.51 -18.51
CA LEU A 426 16.82 -17.33 -17.91
C LEU A 426 16.27 -16.36 -18.96
N GLY A 427 16.36 -16.67 -20.25
CA GLY A 427 15.84 -15.83 -21.32
C GLY A 427 16.88 -14.99 -22.05
N VAL A 428 18.18 -15.11 -21.71
CA VAL A 428 19.22 -14.35 -22.43
C VAL A 428 19.28 -14.77 -23.89
N GLY A 429 18.98 -13.82 -24.76
CA GLY A 429 18.94 -14.00 -26.20
C GLY A 429 17.77 -14.79 -26.75
N GLN A 430 16.71 -14.96 -25.97
CA GLN A 430 15.42 -15.34 -26.52
C GLN A 430 14.84 -14.15 -27.28
N VAL A 431 15.09 -14.11 -28.58
CA VAL A 431 14.26 -13.36 -29.51
C VAL A 431 12.94 -14.11 -29.60
N CYS A 432 11.85 -13.53 -29.10
CA CYS A 432 10.53 -14.05 -29.45
C CYS A 432 10.38 -13.90 -30.96
N ASN A 433 10.54 -15.00 -31.70
CA ASN A 433 10.18 -15.08 -33.11
C ASN A 433 8.66 -14.89 -33.21
N VAL A 434 8.22 -13.64 -33.33
CA VAL A 434 6.83 -13.31 -33.64
C VAL A 434 6.85 -12.34 -34.81
N THR A 435 6.36 -12.87 -35.93
CA THR A 435 6.00 -12.19 -37.17
C THR A 435 5.41 -10.79 -36.97
N ASP A 436 5.98 -9.81 -37.68
CA ASP A 436 5.37 -8.58 -38.24
C ASP A 436 4.42 -7.69 -37.40
N ASP A 437 4.39 -7.78 -36.07
CA ASP A 437 3.66 -6.81 -35.24
C ASP A 437 4.61 -5.90 -34.42
N ASN A 438 4.60 -4.60 -34.74
CA ASN A 438 5.43 -3.55 -34.12
C ASN A 438 5.27 -3.44 -32.59
N SER A 439 4.17 -3.94 -32.01
CA SER A 439 3.92 -3.96 -30.56
C SER A 439 4.85 -4.90 -29.79
N SER A 440 5.42 -5.91 -30.45
CA SER A 440 6.32 -6.90 -29.83
C SER A 440 7.71 -6.33 -29.48
N SER A 441 8.13 -5.23 -30.10
CA SER A 441 9.48 -4.67 -29.95
C SER A 441 9.71 -3.96 -28.60
N CYS A 442 8.74 -3.18 -28.13
CA CYS A 442 8.87 -2.45 -26.85
C CYS A 442 8.87 -3.41 -25.65
N GLN A 443 8.04 -4.45 -25.69
CA GLN A 443 7.98 -5.47 -24.65
C GLN A 443 9.29 -6.27 -24.55
N GLN A 444 9.89 -6.62 -25.70
CA GLN A 444 11.20 -7.28 -25.75
C GLN A 444 12.31 -6.39 -25.17
N ARG A 445 12.29 -5.07 -25.46
CA ARG A 445 13.25 -4.12 -24.87
C ARG A 445 13.10 -4.01 -23.35
N TRP A 446 11.87 -3.95 -22.84
CA TRP A 446 11.64 -3.96 -21.40
C TRP A 446 12.05 -5.28 -20.75
N GLY A 447 11.77 -6.42 -21.37
CA GLY A 447 12.24 -7.72 -20.92
C GLY A 447 13.77 -7.81 -20.86
N ALA A 448 14.46 -7.35 -21.90
CA ALA A 448 15.92 -7.26 -21.94
C ALA A 448 16.48 -6.37 -20.83
N PHE A 449 15.88 -5.18 -20.63
CA PHE A 449 16.26 -4.25 -19.56
C PHE A 449 16.07 -4.87 -18.17
N ILE A 450 14.89 -5.41 -17.88
CA ILE A 450 14.54 -5.99 -16.57
C ILE A 450 15.47 -7.15 -16.26
N LEU A 451 15.67 -8.07 -17.21
CA LEU A 451 16.54 -9.22 -17.00
C LEU A 451 17.98 -8.80 -16.70
N LEU A 452 18.53 -7.85 -17.47
CA LEU A 452 19.90 -7.39 -17.24
C LEU A 452 20.02 -6.61 -15.93
N TYR A 453 19.00 -5.87 -15.52
CA TYR A 453 18.96 -5.24 -14.20
C TYR A 453 18.93 -6.28 -13.07
N GLU A 454 18.13 -7.34 -13.19
CA GLU A 454 18.13 -8.45 -12.22
C GLU A 454 19.50 -9.14 -12.15
N MET A 455 20.17 -9.35 -13.29
CA MET A 455 21.52 -9.91 -13.32
C MET A 455 22.50 -9.08 -12.48
N LEU A 456 22.39 -7.73 -12.51
CA LEU A 456 23.21 -6.83 -11.71
C LEU A 456 22.87 -6.81 -10.22
N GLU A 457 21.64 -7.18 -9.83
CA GLU A 457 21.15 -7.05 -8.46
C GLU A 457 21.14 -8.38 -7.69
N GLU A 458 20.77 -9.48 -8.34
CA GLU A 458 20.43 -10.75 -7.67
C GLU A 458 21.36 -11.92 -8.05
N TYR A 459 22.05 -11.84 -9.18
CA TYR A 459 22.82 -12.96 -9.73
C TYR A 459 24.34 -12.82 -9.57
N GLY A 460 25.04 -13.94 -9.75
CA GLY A 460 26.49 -13.99 -9.68
C GLY A 460 27.16 -13.40 -10.93
N THR A 461 28.42 -12.98 -10.79
CA THR A 461 29.16 -12.27 -11.86
C THR A 461 29.27 -13.01 -13.19
N HIS A 462 29.32 -14.34 -13.15
CA HIS A 462 29.38 -15.18 -14.33
C HIS A 462 28.13 -15.07 -15.21
N LEU A 463 26.95 -14.81 -14.61
CA LEU A 463 25.72 -14.58 -15.37
C LEU A 463 25.67 -13.16 -15.96
N VAL A 464 26.21 -12.17 -15.25
CA VAL A 464 26.38 -10.81 -15.79
C VAL A 464 27.28 -10.86 -17.03
N GLU A 465 28.43 -11.52 -16.94
CA GLU A 465 29.37 -11.69 -18.07
C GLU A 465 28.72 -12.37 -19.28
N ALA A 466 27.93 -13.43 -19.05
CA ALA A 466 27.23 -14.16 -20.10
C ALA A 466 26.07 -13.38 -20.73
N ALA A 467 25.42 -12.49 -19.96
CA ALA A 467 24.21 -11.78 -20.40
C ALA A 467 24.49 -10.40 -21.01
N TRP A 468 25.46 -9.66 -20.46
CA TRP A 468 25.58 -8.21 -20.64
C TRP A 468 25.65 -7.78 -22.10
N ASN A 469 26.66 -8.24 -22.84
CA ASN A 469 26.89 -7.82 -24.21
C ASN A 469 25.73 -8.20 -25.14
N HIS A 470 25.12 -9.36 -24.90
CA HIS A 470 24.00 -9.83 -25.69
C HIS A 470 22.77 -8.93 -25.50
N GLN A 471 22.42 -8.62 -24.26
CA GLN A 471 21.26 -7.80 -23.92
C GLN A 471 21.45 -6.32 -24.30
N ILE A 472 22.64 -5.75 -24.09
CA ILE A 472 22.96 -4.39 -24.53
C ILE A 472 22.89 -4.28 -26.06
N SER A 473 23.43 -5.27 -26.78
CA SER A 473 23.30 -5.36 -28.23
C SER A 473 21.84 -5.38 -28.66
N MET A 474 20.99 -6.18 -28.00
CA MET A 474 19.55 -6.19 -28.30
C MET A 474 18.90 -4.83 -28.04
N LEU A 475 19.18 -4.17 -26.91
CA LEU A 475 18.65 -2.85 -26.61
C LEU A 475 19.03 -1.81 -27.68
N LEU A 476 20.25 -1.89 -28.23
CA LEU A 476 20.77 -0.96 -29.23
C LEU A 476 20.35 -1.28 -30.68
N GLN A 477 19.95 -2.52 -31.01
CA GLN A 477 19.78 -2.98 -32.41
C GLN A 477 18.35 -2.85 -33.00
N PHE A 478 17.31 -2.61 -32.21
CA PHE A 478 15.94 -2.64 -32.74
C PHE A 478 15.55 -1.38 -33.54
N PRO A 479 14.93 -1.52 -34.74
CA PRO A 479 14.48 -0.39 -35.55
C PRO A 479 13.37 0.41 -34.86
N PHE A 480 13.36 1.72 -35.12
CA PHE A 480 12.36 2.66 -34.63
C PHE A 480 11.04 2.47 -35.38
N PRO A 481 9.92 2.11 -34.72
CA PRO A 481 8.64 2.07 -35.40
C PRO A 481 8.23 3.48 -35.84
N GLN A 482 7.81 3.62 -37.09
CA GLN A 482 7.17 4.87 -37.56
C GLN A 482 5.87 5.08 -36.77
N ARG A 483 5.79 6.22 -36.08
CA ARG A 483 4.63 6.81 -35.38
C ARG A 483 3.31 6.04 -35.60
N SER A 484 2.96 5.17 -34.67
CA SER A 484 1.55 4.87 -34.41
C SER A 484 1.02 6.00 -33.52
N SER A 485 -0.07 6.64 -33.95
CA SER A 485 -0.51 7.92 -33.39
C SER A 485 -1.17 7.83 -31.99
N TRP A 486 -0.98 6.71 -31.29
CA TRP A 486 -1.70 6.34 -30.05
C TRP A 486 -0.81 5.48 -29.13
N SER A 487 0.46 5.84 -28.91
CA SER A 487 1.32 5.09 -27.98
C SER A 487 1.25 5.69 -26.57
N ASN A 488 0.89 4.86 -25.60
CA ASN A 488 0.91 5.21 -24.18
C ASN A 488 2.31 5.71 -23.81
N VAL A 489 2.44 6.69 -22.90
CA VAL A 489 3.75 7.25 -22.49
C VAL A 489 4.75 6.15 -22.08
N TYR A 490 4.25 5.04 -21.52
CA TYR A 490 4.99 3.79 -21.28
C TYR A 490 5.72 3.23 -22.51
N GLN A 491 5.03 3.10 -23.63
CA GLN A 491 5.58 2.58 -24.89
C GLN A 491 6.62 3.55 -25.46
N SER A 492 6.39 4.87 -25.31
CA SER A 492 7.33 5.89 -25.78
C SER A 492 8.69 5.93 -25.05
N GLN A 493 8.80 5.34 -23.84
CA GLN A 493 9.99 5.44 -22.98
C GLN A 493 11.24 4.81 -23.60
N LEU A 494 11.14 3.61 -24.20
CA LEU A 494 12.26 2.95 -24.89
C LEU A 494 12.13 3.02 -26.41
N GLU A 495 11.10 3.65 -26.94
CA GLU A 495 10.90 3.84 -28.38
C GLU A 495 11.69 5.01 -28.96
N THR A 496 12.11 5.98 -28.16
CA THR A 496 12.94 7.10 -28.63
C THR A 496 14.43 6.85 -28.33
N LEU A 497 15.34 7.31 -29.19
CA LEU A 497 16.79 7.22 -28.93
C LEU A 497 17.15 7.82 -27.57
N LYS A 498 16.67 9.04 -27.30
CA LYS A 498 16.92 9.74 -26.04
C LYS A 498 16.35 8.99 -24.82
N GLY A 499 15.14 8.42 -24.95
CA GLY A 499 14.54 7.61 -23.90
C GLY A 499 15.33 6.34 -23.62
N MET A 500 15.68 5.59 -24.67
CA MET A 500 16.52 4.39 -24.58
C MET A 500 17.86 4.68 -23.89
N PHE A 501 18.60 5.71 -24.32
CA PHE A 501 19.86 6.08 -23.68
C PHE A 501 19.68 6.58 -22.24
N SER A 502 18.55 7.21 -21.91
CA SER A 502 18.21 7.54 -20.52
C SER A 502 18.01 6.30 -19.65
N TRP A 503 17.50 5.19 -20.19
CA TRP A 503 17.35 3.92 -19.47
C TRP A 503 18.65 3.12 -19.44
N LEU A 504 19.42 3.10 -20.52
CA LEU A 504 20.76 2.52 -20.52
C LEU A 504 21.68 3.16 -19.46
N ALA A 505 21.56 4.48 -19.26
CA ALA A 505 22.29 5.17 -18.18
C ALA A 505 22.01 4.59 -16.78
N VAL A 506 20.80 4.09 -16.52
CA VAL A 506 20.47 3.41 -15.25
C VAL A 506 21.25 2.11 -15.12
N LEU A 507 21.31 1.31 -16.18
CA LEU A 507 22.06 0.04 -16.19
C LEU A 507 23.56 0.28 -16.05
N TRP A 508 24.09 1.27 -16.76
CA TRP A 508 25.50 1.66 -16.66
C TRP A 508 25.85 2.17 -15.28
N GLU A 509 25.05 3.07 -14.70
CA GLU A 509 25.28 3.58 -13.35
C GLU A 509 25.26 2.45 -12.32
N ARG A 510 24.24 1.58 -12.37
CA ARG A 510 24.14 0.44 -11.44
C ARG A 510 25.31 -0.52 -11.61
N GLY A 511 25.74 -0.72 -12.84
CA GLY A 511 26.88 -1.55 -13.22
C GLY A 511 28.22 -1.02 -12.75
N LEU A 512 28.48 0.27 -12.96
CA LEU A 512 29.68 0.97 -12.50
C LEU A 512 29.74 1.07 -10.97
N CYS A 513 28.59 1.04 -10.29
CA CYS A 513 28.51 0.97 -8.83
C CYS A 513 28.49 -0.48 -8.28
N HIS A 514 28.71 -1.49 -9.11
CA HIS A 514 28.62 -2.89 -8.67
C HIS A 514 29.77 -3.29 -7.74
N GLU A 515 29.48 -4.09 -6.71
CA GLU A 515 30.47 -4.50 -5.68
C GLU A 515 31.66 -5.26 -6.29
N ASN A 516 31.41 -6.09 -7.31
CA ASN A 516 32.45 -6.85 -7.99
C ASN A 516 33.21 -6.01 -9.04
N PRO A 517 34.55 -5.89 -8.96
CA PRO A 517 35.37 -5.09 -9.87
C PRO A 517 35.41 -5.60 -11.32
N GLN A 518 35.26 -6.91 -11.53
CA GLN A 518 35.21 -7.51 -12.88
C GLN A 518 33.98 -7.04 -13.65
N VAL A 519 32.84 -6.97 -12.96
CA VAL A 519 31.58 -6.45 -13.52
C VAL A 519 31.72 -4.97 -13.88
N ARG A 520 32.32 -4.15 -13.00
CA ARG A 520 32.58 -2.74 -13.31
C ARG A 520 33.44 -2.56 -14.56
N GLY A 521 34.50 -3.37 -14.71
CA GLY A 521 35.38 -3.35 -15.88
C GLY A 521 34.70 -3.75 -17.17
N LEU A 522 33.92 -4.84 -17.14
CA LEU A 522 33.10 -5.27 -18.27
C LEU A 522 32.16 -4.16 -18.76
N ILE A 523 31.51 -3.47 -17.83
CA ILE A 523 30.51 -2.44 -18.15
C ILE A 523 31.17 -1.17 -18.68
N MET A 524 32.30 -0.75 -18.09
CA MET A 524 33.11 0.35 -18.61
C MET A 524 33.59 0.06 -20.05
N GLN A 525 34.17 -1.13 -20.28
CA GLN A 525 34.63 -1.54 -21.60
C GLN A 525 33.48 -1.58 -22.61
N SER A 526 32.33 -2.13 -22.20
CA SER A 526 31.13 -2.19 -23.04
C SER A 526 30.67 -0.80 -23.46
N PHE A 527 30.60 0.17 -22.53
CA PHE A 527 30.23 1.56 -22.83
C PHE A 527 31.22 2.22 -23.81
N LEU A 528 32.52 2.07 -23.59
CA LEU A 528 33.56 2.64 -24.45
C LEU A 528 33.62 2.00 -25.84
N SER A 529 33.12 0.76 -25.98
CA SER A 529 33.07 0.04 -27.26
C SER A 529 31.87 0.37 -28.14
N ILE A 530 30.93 1.20 -27.67
CA ILE A 530 29.76 1.62 -28.46
C ILE A 530 30.23 2.48 -29.63
N ASN A 531 29.80 2.13 -30.84
CA ASN A 531 30.06 2.95 -32.02
C ASN A 531 29.10 4.14 -32.07
N TRP A 532 29.49 5.25 -31.44
CA TRP A 532 28.65 6.45 -31.34
C TRP A 532 28.33 7.09 -32.70
N GLU A 533 29.16 6.87 -33.73
CA GLU A 533 28.93 7.38 -35.08
C GLU A 533 27.63 6.84 -35.70
N ASP A 534 27.21 5.63 -35.33
CA ASP A 534 25.99 4.98 -35.83
C ASP A 534 24.71 5.56 -35.19
N HIS A 535 24.83 6.33 -34.12
CA HIS A 535 23.72 6.77 -33.28
C HIS A 535 23.53 8.30 -33.24
N GLY A 536 24.49 9.08 -33.77
CA GLY A 536 24.45 10.55 -33.79
C GLY A 536 25.35 11.19 -32.73
N ILE A 537 25.11 12.47 -32.40
CA ILE A 537 25.97 13.20 -31.45
C ILE A 537 25.68 12.70 -30.01
N CYS A 538 26.65 11.98 -29.43
CA CYS A 538 26.58 11.37 -28.09
C CYS A 538 26.17 12.35 -26.98
N THR A 539 26.60 13.62 -27.05
CA THR A 539 26.30 14.66 -26.04
C THR A 539 24.81 14.97 -25.91
N ASP A 540 24.01 14.69 -26.94
CA ASP A 540 22.57 15.01 -26.95
C ASP A 540 21.71 13.81 -26.51
N LEU A 541 22.29 12.60 -26.47
CA LEU A 541 21.58 11.34 -26.22
C LEU A 541 21.77 10.82 -24.81
N VAL A 542 22.99 10.88 -24.27
CA VAL A 542 23.29 10.38 -22.93
C VAL A 542 23.01 11.47 -21.90
N PRO A 543 22.34 11.17 -20.77
CA PRO A 543 22.11 12.15 -19.72
C PRO A 543 23.42 12.75 -19.17
N GLU A 544 23.51 14.09 -19.15
CA GLU A 544 24.65 14.82 -18.58
C GLU A 544 24.95 14.40 -17.13
N SER A 545 23.89 14.16 -16.34
CA SER A 545 24.00 13.70 -14.95
C SER A 545 24.74 12.37 -14.82
N PHE A 546 24.60 11.47 -15.80
CA PHE A 546 25.33 10.20 -15.83
C PHE A 546 26.82 10.43 -16.16
N ILE A 547 27.10 11.27 -17.17
CA ILE A 547 28.47 11.56 -17.63
C ILE A 547 29.30 12.23 -16.54
N ILE A 548 28.77 13.30 -15.94
CA ILE A 548 29.50 14.10 -14.94
C ILE A 548 29.56 13.39 -13.57
N GLY A 549 28.63 12.48 -13.30
CA GLY A 549 28.56 11.74 -12.04
C GLY A 549 29.09 10.31 -12.16
N PRO A 550 28.21 9.30 -12.30
CA PRO A 550 28.58 7.87 -12.31
C PRO A 550 29.71 7.49 -13.26
N PHE A 551 29.72 8.01 -14.50
CA PHE A 551 30.75 7.66 -15.48
C PHE A 551 32.13 8.19 -15.07
N LEU A 552 32.21 9.47 -14.69
CA LEU A 552 33.47 10.07 -14.23
C LEU A 552 33.97 9.42 -12.93
N GLN A 553 33.07 9.05 -12.02
CA GLN A 553 33.41 8.30 -10.81
C GLN A 553 33.94 6.90 -11.15
N GLY A 554 33.29 6.20 -12.09
CA GLY A 554 33.74 4.91 -12.60
C GLY A 554 35.13 5.01 -13.24
N LEU A 555 35.37 6.02 -14.09
CA LEU A 555 36.69 6.27 -14.69
C LEU A 555 37.80 6.46 -13.64
N ASN A 556 37.47 7.08 -12.50
CA ASN A 556 38.41 7.30 -11.41
C ASN A 556 38.52 6.10 -10.43
N ASP A 557 37.84 4.98 -10.67
CA ASP A 557 37.98 3.78 -9.84
C ASP A 557 39.39 3.18 -10.02
N THR A 558 40.09 2.98 -8.89
CA THR A 558 41.37 2.27 -8.75
C THR A 558 41.53 1.01 -9.60
N VAL A 559 40.44 0.28 -9.83
CA VAL A 559 40.41 -0.93 -10.67
C VAL A 559 40.71 -0.61 -12.14
N HIS A 560 40.28 0.55 -12.63
CA HIS A 560 40.38 0.96 -14.02
C HIS A 560 41.65 1.77 -14.33
N HIS A 561 42.36 2.31 -13.34
CA HIS A 561 43.56 3.13 -13.57
C HIS A 561 44.67 2.41 -14.37
N ARG A 562 44.77 1.09 -14.27
CA ARG A 562 45.78 0.33 -15.05
C ARG A 562 45.42 0.19 -16.53
N GLU A 563 44.13 0.17 -16.87
CA GLU A 563 43.63 -0.11 -18.22
C GLU A 563 43.13 1.16 -18.93
N PHE A 564 42.73 2.18 -18.16
CA PHE A 564 42.06 3.39 -18.65
C PHE A 564 42.68 4.70 -18.10
N GLY A 565 43.73 4.62 -17.26
CA GLY A 565 44.31 5.80 -16.60
C GLY A 565 44.89 6.86 -17.54
N GLU A 566 45.40 6.46 -18.71
CA GLU A 566 45.85 7.40 -19.75
C GLU A 566 44.68 8.18 -20.37
N PHE A 567 43.54 7.52 -20.59
CA PHE A 567 42.33 8.12 -21.13
C PHE A 567 41.71 9.16 -20.17
N VAL A 568 41.77 8.88 -18.86
CA VAL A 568 41.32 9.81 -17.80
C VAL A 568 42.17 11.08 -17.74
N SER A 569 43.49 10.94 -17.88
CA SER A 569 44.39 12.09 -17.94
C SER A 569 44.08 12.98 -19.14
N GLU A 570 43.77 12.38 -20.30
CA GLU A 570 43.47 13.08 -21.55
C GLU A 570 42.11 13.81 -21.50
N LEU A 571 41.05 13.14 -20.99
CA LEU A 571 39.72 13.72 -20.78
C LEU A 571 39.71 14.86 -19.75
N LEU A 572 40.42 14.71 -18.63
CA LEU A 572 40.56 15.77 -17.62
C LEU A 572 41.35 16.96 -18.17
N SER A 573 42.38 16.75 -18.98
CA SER A 573 43.08 17.85 -19.67
C SER A 573 42.19 18.55 -20.70
N PHE A 574 41.27 17.84 -21.36
CA PHE A 574 40.30 18.44 -22.28
C PHE A 574 39.25 19.29 -21.55
N HIS A 575 38.78 18.83 -20.38
CA HIS A 575 37.79 19.56 -19.56
C HIS A 575 38.40 20.76 -18.82
N LEU A 576 39.66 20.68 -18.40
CA LEU A 576 40.40 21.81 -17.82
C LEU A 576 40.81 22.84 -18.88
N ALA A 577 41.06 22.41 -20.13
CA ALA A 577 41.30 23.31 -21.25
C ALA A 577 40.04 24.05 -21.72
N SER A 578 38.85 23.45 -21.60
CA SER A 578 37.58 24.10 -21.95
C SER A 578 37.01 25.02 -20.86
N THR A 579 37.49 24.91 -19.62
CA THR A 579 37.09 25.77 -18.48
C THR A 579 38.07 26.90 -18.17
N SER A 580 39.20 27.00 -18.90
CA SER A 580 40.19 28.06 -18.75
C SER A 580 40.15 29.09 -19.90
N GLN A 581 39.06 29.88 -19.96
CA GLN A 581 39.16 31.24 -20.48
C GLN A 581 39.32 32.22 -19.30
N PRO A 582 40.47 32.89 -19.13
CA PRO A 582 40.48 34.22 -18.57
C PRO A 582 40.24 35.23 -19.70
N LEU A 583 39.34 36.18 -19.42
CA LEU A 583 39.25 37.44 -20.15
C LEU A 583 40.64 38.04 -20.39
N CYS A 584 40.92 38.47 -21.61
CA CYS A 584 41.23 39.88 -21.90
C CYS A 584 41.17 40.15 -23.40
N CYS A 585 40.37 41.16 -23.75
CA CYS A 585 40.08 41.64 -25.09
C CYS A 585 41.33 42.18 -25.81
N MET A 586 41.22 42.20 -27.15
CA MET A 586 41.67 43.25 -28.08
C MET A 586 42.90 44.10 -27.72
N ASN A 587 43.83 44.15 -28.66
CA ASN A 587 44.03 45.44 -29.34
C ASN A 587 42.84 45.73 -30.25
#